data_AF-F8IFN2-F1
#
_entry.id   AF-F8IFN2-F1
#
_cell.length_a   1.000
_cell.length_b   1.000
_cell.length_c   1.000
_cell.angle_alpha   90.00
_cell.angle_beta   90.00
_cell.angle_gamma   90.00
#
_symmetry.space_group_name_H-M   'P 1'
#
loop_
_entity.id
_entity.type
_entity.pdbx_description
1 polymer ?
#
loop_
_entity_poly.entity_id
_entity_poly.type
_entity_poly.pdbx_seq_one_letter_code
_entity_poly.pdbx_strand_id
1 'polypeptide(L)'
;MKATRRTLAWMALCGVLALAGCGDGQGAQLSKTQSALKPPDQSAAMLDKPSHSTAPRAISLAELQRRNLWYHVRLVDGETGYRYGYIRGQFRMERTTDRGVTWKPISLPVAFRLSDQSSYKSAENPQVAVVDLDTVALYGVQGNRFVRLTTFDGGRRWQVASSELPHGGYRVTSVSQPTRKDAWVVLDAPALAGRAGPLLCRVSDAGARVAQVKVDPSAPGSGFMPGAEIEVSFANLRDGYVYAANPDGKLVAYQTRDGGVHFERRALSAPAPIAGAKVSHLFPPRALEQEVTFASIWRTKSAAGVRHHVVVFRTRDGGDSYAGQVCDVLLGARANAEGAPCAFVTPDYGYAIKDGRLMRTSDSGTTWLTVHSTTLEQWLDTYPCVLDVDYVSYTQGFVLAANASLTQTVLLATQGLRDRFAPVR
;
A
#
# COMPACT_ATOMS: atom_id res chain seq x y z
N MET A 1 35.30 -39.28 50.23
CA MET A 1 34.28 -38.28 50.62
C MET A 1 34.98 -36.99 51.01
N LYS A 2 34.42 -35.84 50.62
CA LYS A 2 34.95 -34.47 50.70
C LYS A 2 35.88 -34.07 49.55
N ALA A 3 35.33 -33.25 48.64
CA ALA A 3 36.07 -32.21 47.96
C ALA A 3 35.22 -30.95 48.00
N THR A 4 35.67 -29.99 48.81
CA THR A 4 35.10 -28.65 48.98
C THR A 4 36.18 -27.65 48.59
N ARG A 5 35.75 -26.59 47.88
CA ARG A 5 36.34 -25.24 47.76
C ARG A 5 37.71 -25.08 47.09
N ARG A 6 37.68 -24.36 45.96
CA ARG A 6 38.63 -23.29 45.56
C ARG A 6 37.82 -22.19 44.86
N THR A 7 37.48 -21.11 45.58
CA THR A 7 38.15 -19.80 45.64
C THR A 7 37.97 -18.92 44.40
N LEU A 8 37.28 -17.81 44.67
CA LEU A 8 37.05 -16.64 43.82
C LEU A 8 38.36 -16.04 43.28
N ALA A 9 38.28 -15.48 42.08
CA ALA A 9 39.03 -14.30 41.69
C ALA A 9 38.05 -13.24 41.21
N TRP A 10 37.98 -12.14 41.95
CA TRP A 10 37.33 -10.88 41.58
C TRP A 10 38.19 -10.16 40.54
N MET A 11 37.55 -9.61 39.51
CA MET A 11 37.97 -8.33 38.94
C MET A 11 36.73 -7.55 38.53
N ALA A 12 36.48 -6.48 39.28
CA ALA A 12 35.54 -5.44 38.94
C ALA A 12 36.24 -4.43 38.00
N LEU A 13 35.53 -3.89 37.00
CA LEU A 13 35.69 -2.49 36.65
C LEU A 13 34.51 -1.91 35.85
N CYS A 14 34.05 -0.77 36.36
CA CYS A 14 33.40 0.36 35.70
C CYS A 14 32.07 0.17 34.97
N GLY A 15 31.00 0.45 35.74
CA GLY A 15 29.75 0.93 35.19
C GLY A 15 29.88 2.33 34.60
N VAL A 16 29.18 2.54 33.49
CA VAL A 16 28.84 3.86 32.97
C VAL A 16 27.33 4.01 33.14
N LEU A 17 26.95 4.88 34.07
CA LEU A 17 25.61 5.45 34.18
C LEU A 17 25.40 6.39 32.99
N ALA A 18 24.61 5.98 32.01
CA ALA A 18 24.05 6.89 31.03
C ALA A 18 22.72 7.44 31.58
N LEU A 19 22.76 8.70 32.01
CA LEU A 19 21.58 9.51 32.29
C LEU A 19 20.78 9.64 30.99
N ALA A 20 19.59 9.04 30.94
CA ALA A 20 18.61 9.29 29.89
C ALA A 20 18.00 10.68 30.12
N GLY A 21 18.49 11.67 29.38
CA GLY A 21 17.83 12.96 29.25
C GLY A 21 16.61 12.84 28.35
N CYS A 22 15.46 13.31 28.82
CA CYS A 22 14.34 13.68 27.97
C CYS A 22 14.80 14.80 27.02
N GLY A 23 14.94 14.49 25.74
CA GLY A 23 15.25 15.44 24.68
C GLY A 23 14.18 15.37 23.61
N ASP A 24 13.48 16.48 23.41
CA ASP A 24 12.44 16.69 22.40
C ASP A 24 12.93 16.34 20.99
N GLY A 25 11.99 15.79 20.19
CA GLY A 25 12.21 15.30 18.84
C GLY A 25 12.91 16.31 17.92
N GLN A 26 14.17 16.05 17.66
CA GLN A 26 14.89 16.56 16.49
C GLN A 26 15.22 15.36 15.59
N GLY A 27 14.98 15.52 14.29
CA GLY A 27 15.00 14.45 13.30
C GLY A 27 16.25 13.58 13.38
N ALA A 28 16.09 12.35 13.83
CA ALA A 28 17.13 11.35 13.75
C ALA A 28 17.40 11.06 12.27
N GLN A 29 18.60 11.40 11.79
CA GLN A 29 19.15 10.79 10.58
C GLN A 29 19.38 9.31 10.89
N LEU A 30 18.39 8.49 10.56
CA LEU A 30 18.52 7.03 10.63
C LEU A 30 19.61 6.59 9.65
N SER A 31 20.58 5.82 10.18
CA SER A 31 21.67 5.22 9.42
C SER A 31 21.12 4.33 8.30
N LYS A 32 21.76 4.38 7.12
CA LYS A 32 21.41 3.58 5.94
C LYS A 32 21.83 2.12 6.16
N THR A 33 21.01 1.31 6.82
CA THR A 33 21.10 -0.15 6.65
C THR A 33 20.53 -0.51 5.29
N GLN A 34 21.35 -1.21 4.49
CA GLN A 34 21.08 -1.59 3.11
C GLN A 34 20.17 -2.83 3.07
N SER A 35 18.90 -2.65 2.78
CA SER A 35 18.09 -3.71 2.17
C SER A 35 18.52 -3.84 0.70
N ALA A 36 18.84 -5.07 0.29
CA ALA A 36 19.70 -5.41 -0.85
C ALA A 36 19.33 -4.80 -2.23
N LEU A 37 20.37 -4.67 -3.07
CA LEU A 37 20.47 -4.13 -4.44
C LEU A 37 20.57 -2.60 -4.57
N LYS A 38 21.64 -1.98 -4.03
CA LYS A 38 22.02 -0.61 -4.46
C LYS A 38 22.22 -0.62 -5.99
N PRO A 39 21.42 0.13 -6.79
CA PRO A 39 21.67 0.23 -8.22
C PRO A 39 23.00 0.97 -8.44
N PRO A 40 23.73 0.68 -9.54
CA PRO A 40 24.85 1.52 -9.93
C PRO A 40 24.38 2.98 -10.12
N ASP A 41 25.31 3.91 -9.90
CA ASP A 41 25.13 5.38 -9.84
C ASP A 41 23.93 5.94 -10.63
N GLN A 42 23.13 6.73 -9.93
CA GLN A 42 21.93 7.37 -10.47
C GLN A 42 22.21 8.74 -11.06
N SER A 43 23.19 8.84 -11.96
CA SER A 43 23.36 10.03 -12.79
C SER A 43 22.37 9.98 -13.97
N ALA A 44 21.09 10.24 -13.70
CA ALA A 44 20.15 10.61 -14.76
C ALA A 44 20.31 12.11 -15.03
N ALA A 45 21.03 12.47 -16.09
CA ALA A 45 21.16 13.84 -16.53
C ALA A 45 19.80 14.37 -17.02
N MET A 46 19.28 15.39 -16.34
CA MET A 46 18.23 16.26 -16.85
C MET A 46 18.82 17.19 -17.91
N LEU A 47 18.18 17.29 -19.08
CA LEU A 47 18.41 18.43 -19.99
C LEU A 47 17.13 19.03 -20.57
N ASP A 48 16.02 18.26 -20.75
CA ASP A 48 14.83 18.80 -21.40
C ASP A 48 13.57 18.84 -20.51
N LYS A 49 12.84 19.97 -20.62
CA LYS A 49 11.49 20.17 -20.05
C LYS A 49 10.52 19.16 -20.69
N PRO A 50 9.53 18.61 -19.93
CA PRO A 50 8.53 17.72 -20.52
C PRO A 50 7.82 18.40 -21.67
N SER A 51 7.60 17.66 -22.76
CA SER A 51 6.74 18.12 -23.85
C SER A 51 5.28 18.28 -23.37
N HIS A 52 4.86 17.55 -22.33
CA HIS A 52 3.46 17.50 -21.88
C HIS A 52 3.32 17.50 -20.35
N SER A 53 2.74 18.56 -19.79
CA SER A 53 2.54 18.72 -18.33
C SER A 53 1.14 18.33 -17.85
N THR A 54 0.38 17.53 -18.61
CA THR A 54 -1.06 17.28 -18.33
C THR A 54 -1.40 15.83 -18.00
N ALA A 55 -0.50 14.88 -18.24
CA ALA A 55 -0.62 13.51 -17.75
C ALA A 55 0.09 13.38 -16.38
N PRO A 56 -0.41 12.59 -15.43
CA PRO A 56 -1.61 11.78 -15.52
C PRO A 56 -2.90 12.61 -15.31
N ARG A 57 -3.92 12.34 -16.13
CA ARG A 57 -5.26 12.87 -15.92
C ARG A 57 -5.90 12.17 -14.72
N ALA A 58 -6.36 12.94 -13.74
CA ALA A 58 -7.09 12.42 -12.59
C ALA A 58 -8.42 11.78 -12.97
N ILE A 59 -8.71 10.60 -12.41
CA ILE A 59 -9.97 9.87 -12.56
C ILE A 59 -10.35 9.27 -11.21
N SER A 60 -11.65 9.15 -10.94
CA SER A 60 -12.12 8.48 -9.73
C SER A 60 -12.31 6.98 -9.95
N LEU A 61 -12.02 6.17 -8.93
CA LEU A 61 -12.29 4.73 -8.93
C LEU A 61 -13.75 4.41 -9.30
N ALA A 62 -14.71 5.15 -8.74
CA ALA A 62 -16.13 4.97 -9.04
C ALA A 62 -16.47 5.20 -10.53
N GLU A 63 -15.77 6.11 -11.21
CA GLU A 63 -15.90 6.24 -12.66
C GLU A 63 -15.33 5.02 -13.37
N LEU A 64 -14.11 4.58 -13.04
CA LEU A 64 -13.46 3.42 -13.64
C LEU A 64 -14.30 2.15 -13.52
N GLN A 65 -14.92 1.91 -12.36
CA GLN A 65 -15.79 0.76 -12.12
C GLN A 65 -17.04 0.70 -13.03
N ARG A 66 -17.49 1.86 -13.52
CA ARG A 66 -18.60 1.96 -14.50
C ARG A 66 -18.12 1.86 -15.94
N ARG A 67 -16.80 1.88 -16.17
CA ARG A 67 -16.20 1.66 -17.49
C ARG A 67 -15.92 0.18 -17.67
N ASN A 68 -16.00 -0.28 -18.91
CA ASN A 68 -15.75 -1.68 -19.24
C ASN A 68 -14.24 -1.91 -19.48
N LEU A 69 -13.41 -1.54 -18.51
CA LEU A 69 -11.94 -1.56 -18.60
C LEU A 69 -11.30 -2.35 -17.46
N TRP A 70 -10.16 -2.94 -17.75
CA TRP A 70 -9.24 -3.41 -16.72
C TRP A 70 -8.46 -2.21 -16.18
N TYR A 71 -8.36 -2.07 -14.86
CA TYR A 71 -7.65 -0.95 -14.22
C TYR A 71 -6.74 -1.38 -13.07
N HIS A 72 -6.59 -2.68 -12.85
CA HIS A 72 -5.53 -3.25 -12.03
C HIS A 72 -4.73 -4.28 -12.82
N VAL A 73 -3.42 -4.28 -12.64
CA VAL A 73 -2.53 -5.31 -13.17
C VAL A 73 -1.43 -5.62 -12.16
N ARG A 74 -1.12 -6.90 -12.00
CA ARG A 74 0.00 -7.35 -11.16
C ARG A 74 0.72 -8.52 -11.79
N LEU A 75 1.94 -8.29 -12.26
CA LEU A 75 2.85 -9.30 -12.80
C LEU A 75 3.78 -9.70 -11.66
N VAL A 76 3.69 -10.94 -11.19
CA VAL A 76 4.39 -11.37 -9.96
C VAL A 76 5.89 -11.59 -10.21
N ASP A 77 6.23 -12.18 -11.36
CA ASP A 77 7.59 -12.47 -11.81
C ASP A 77 7.91 -11.81 -13.18
N GLY A 78 6.99 -10.97 -13.68
CA GLY A 78 7.10 -10.32 -14.97
C GLY A 78 6.60 -11.14 -16.16
N GLU A 79 6.26 -12.40 -15.97
CA GLU A 79 5.67 -13.31 -16.97
C GLU A 79 4.24 -13.70 -16.59
N THR A 80 4.07 -14.13 -15.34
CA THR A 80 2.81 -14.57 -14.76
C THR A 80 2.20 -13.45 -13.95
N GLY A 81 0.90 -13.25 -14.12
CA GLY A 81 0.20 -12.24 -13.37
C GLY A 81 -1.30 -12.23 -13.55
N TYR A 82 -1.90 -11.21 -12.98
CA TYR A 82 -3.35 -11.04 -12.91
C TYR A 82 -3.72 -9.64 -13.34
N ARG A 83 -4.87 -9.52 -14.01
CA ARG A 83 -5.55 -8.24 -14.18
C ARG A 83 -6.98 -8.36 -13.70
N TYR A 84 -7.52 -7.28 -13.15
CA TYR A 84 -8.84 -7.32 -12.56
C TYR A 84 -9.51 -5.94 -12.54
N GLY A 85 -10.80 -5.97 -12.25
CA GLY A 85 -11.67 -4.81 -12.20
C GLY A 85 -13.12 -5.15 -12.55
N TYR A 86 -13.99 -4.14 -12.49
CA TYR A 86 -15.40 -4.25 -12.86
C TYR A 86 -15.59 -4.17 -14.38
N ILE A 87 -16.05 -5.28 -14.98
CA ILE A 87 -16.32 -5.45 -16.40
C ILE A 87 -17.79 -5.77 -16.58
N ARG A 88 -18.52 -4.92 -17.32
CA ARG A 88 -19.98 -5.00 -17.50
C ARG A 88 -20.74 -5.07 -16.17
N GLY A 89 -20.32 -4.28 -15.18
CA GLY A 89 -20.96 -4.21 -13.86
C GLY A 89 -20.71 -5.43 -12.97
N GLN A 90 -19.73 -6.27 -13.27
CA GLN A 90 -19.34 -7.40 -12.43
C GLN A 90 -17.82 -7.42 -12.25
N PHE A 91 -17.34 -7.68 -11.03
CA PHE A 91 -15.92 -7.88 -10.79
C PHE A 91 -15.44 -9.13 -11.52
N ARG A 92 -14.36 -8.99 -12.28
CA ARG A 92 -13.75 -10.08 -13.04
C ARG A 92 -12.24 -10.09 -12.83
N MET A 93 -11.64 -11.23 -13.14
CA MET A 93 -10.20 -11.41 -13.13
C MET A 93 -9.77 -12.25 -14.32
N GLU A 94 -8.55 -12.00 -14.79
CA GLU A 94 -7.89 -12.81 -15.80
C GLU A 94 -6.44 -13.08 -15.39
N ARG A 95 -5.89 -14.18 -15.87
CA ARG A 95 -4.49 -14.59 -15.64
C ARG A 95 -3.71 -14.57 -16.94
N THR A 96 -2.45 -14.16 -16.87
CA THR A 96 -1.45 -14.34 -17.93
C THR A 96 -0.31 -15.23 -17.43
N THR A 97 0.37 -15.89 -18.37
CA THR A 97 1.63 -16.62 -18.16
C THR A 97 2.65 -16.28 -19.25
N ASP A 98 2.44 -15.15 -19.94
CA ASP A 98 3.19 -14.69 -21.11
C ASP A 98 3.32 -13.17 -21.12
N ARG A 99 3.61 -12.58 -19.96
CA ARG A 99 3.84 -11.13 -19.74
C ARG A 99 2.65 -10.24 -20.04
N GLY A 100 1.46 -10.81 -20.16
CA GLY A 100 0.24 -10.09 -20.53
C GLY A 100 -0.05 -10.06 -22.03
N VAL A 101 0.63 -10.89 -22.84
CA VAL A 101 0.32 -11.06 -24.27
C VAL A 101 -1.05 -11.71 -24.44
N THR A 102 -1.31 -12.79 -23.70
CA THR A 102 -2.63 -13.41 -23.62
C THR A 102 -3.17 -13.41 -22.20
N TRP A 103 -4.48 -13.32 -22.10
CA TRP A 103 -5.20 -13.30 -20.83
C TRP A 103 -6.31 -14.35 -20.86
N LYS A 104 -6.30 -15.23 -19.85
CA LYS A 104 -7.28 -16.29 -19.68
C LYS A 104 -8.25 -15.91 -18.57
N PRO A 105 -9.57 -15.98 -18.81
CA PRO A 105 -10.56 -15.62 -17.80
C PRO A 105 -10.48 -16.57 -16.60
N ILE A 106 -10.66 -16.01 -15.41
CA ILE A 106 -10.76 -16.77 -14.16
C ILE A 106 -12.23 -16.80 -13.72
N SER A 107 -12.77 -18.00 -13.54
CA SER A 107 -14.13 -18.19 -13.04
C SER A 107 -14.16 -18.01 -11.52
N LEU A 108 -14.80 -16.93 -11.06
CA LEU A 108 -15.02 -16.70 -9.62
C LEU A 108 -16.27 -17.44 -9.14
N PRO A 109 -16.21 -18.15 -7.99
CA PRO A 109 -17.37 -18.85 -7.42
C PRO A 109 -18.42 -17.92 -6.82
N VAL A 110 -18.07 -16.64 -6.59
CA VAL A 110 -18.98 -15.61 -6.06
C VAL A 110 -18.94 -14.40 -7.00
N ALA A 111 -20.12 -13.91 -7.39
CA ALA A 111 -20.27 -12.76 -8.27
C ALA A 111 -20.40 -11.46 -7.47
N PHE A 112 -19.38 -10.61 -7.49
CA PHE A 112 -19.47 -9.24 -6.97
C PHE A 112 -20.03 -8.32 -8.05
N ARG A 113 -21.29 -7.93 -7.92
CA ARG A 113 -21.94 -6.98 -8.84
C ARG A 113 -21.67 -5.55 -8.39
N LEU A 114 -21.59 -4.65 -9.36
CA LEU A 114 -21.41 -3.23 -9.12
C LEU A 114 -22.62 -2.71 -8.33
N SER A 115 -22.35 -2.07 -7.20
CA SER A 115 -23.34 -1.56 -6.25
C SER A 115 -22.77 -0.37 -5.47
N ASP A 116 -23.56 0.19 -4.56
CA ASP A 116 -23.10 1.17 -3.58
C ASP A 116 -22.08 0.61 -2.58
N GLN A 117 -21.92 -0.72 -2.50
CA GLN A 117 -20.88 -1.38 -1.72
C GLN A 117 -19.56 -1.56 -2.47
N SER A 118 -19.50 -1.33 -3.79
CA SER A 118 -18.33 -1.62 -4.64
C SER A 118 -17.14 -0.67 -4.47
N SER A 119 -17.38 0.52 -3.95
CA SER A 119 -16.33 1.49 -3.63
C SER A 119 -16.67 2.23 -2.34
N TYR A 120 -15.66 2.51 -1.53
CA TYR A 120 -15.81 3.40 -0.39
C TYR A 120 -14.52 4.13 -0.08
N LYS A 121 -14.63 5.47 -0.03
CA LYS A 121 -13.46 6.35 -0.11
C LYS A 121 -12.66 5.97 -1.38
N SER A 122 -11.39 5.64 -1.24
CA SER A 122 -10.53 5.20 -2.35
C SER A 122 -10.42 3.68 -2.46
N ALA A 123 -11.12 2.90 -1.64
CA ALA A 123 -11.01 1.44 -1.63
C ALA A 123 -12.07 0.75 -2.50
N GLU A 124 -11.64 -0.24 -3.27
CA GLU A 124 -12.51 -1.15 -4.03
C GLU A 124 -12.98 -2.33 -3.17
N ASN A 125 -14.19 -2.80 -3.43
CA ASN A 125 -14.72 -4.06 -2.90
C ASN A 125 -15.11 -4.96 -4.09
N PRO A 126 -14.53 -6.17 -4.25
CA PRO A 126 -13.56 -6.81 -3.36
C PRO A 126 -12.13 -6.27 -3.53
N GLN A 127 -11.31 -6.38 -2.48
CA GLN A 127 -9.86 -6.21 -2.53
C GLN A 127 -9.17 -7.52 -2.97
N VAL A 128 -8.10 -7.42 -3.75
CA VAL A 128 -7.32 -8.57 -4.24
C VAL A 128 -5.95 -8.62 -3.57
N ALA A 129 -5.59 -9.78 -3.01
CA ALA A 129 -4.24 -10.07 -2.54
C ALA A 129 -3.60 -11.13 -3.44
N VAL A 130 -2.59 -10.74 -4.21
CA VAL A 130 -1.71 -11.66 -4.93
C VAL A 130 -0.52 -11.97 -4.03
N VAL A 131 -0.43 -13.20 -3.54
CA VAL A 131 0.59 -13.63 -2.56
C VAL A 131 1.81 -14.20 -3.26
N ASP A 132 1.57 -15.03 -4.27
CA ASP A 132 2.59 -15.59 -5.15
C ASP A 132 1.97 -15.95 -6.52
N LEU A 133 2.70 -16.70 -7.35
CA LEU A 133 2.32 -17.03 -8.73
C LEU A 133 0.99 -17.77 -8.88
N ASP A 134 0.58 -18.54 -7.88
CA ASP A 134 -0.62 -19.37 -7.92
C ASP A 134 -1.59 -19.08 -6.77
N THR A 135 -1.15 -18.34 -5.75
CA THR A 135 -1.95 -18.00 -4.59
C THR A 135 -2.52 -16.59 -4.71
N VAL A 136 -3.85 -16.53 -4.90
CA VAL A 136 -4.62 -15.29 -4.94
C VAL A 136 -5.79 -15.40 -3.98
N ALA A 137 -6.05 -14.34 -3.23
CA ALA A 137 -7.23 -14.21 -2.42
C ALA A 137 -8.03 -12.94 -2.78
N LEU A 138 -9.35 -13.04 -2.71
CA LEU A 138 -10.26 -11.91 -2.79
C LEU A 138 -10.94 -11.76 -1.44
N TYR A 139 -11.03 -10.52 -0.97
CA TYR A 139 -11.70 -10.14 0.26
C TYR A 139 -12.80 -9.16 -0.08
N GLY A 140 -14.05 -9.51 0.20
CA GLY A 140 -15.16 -8.63 -0.09
C GLY A 140 -16.28 -8.74 0.92
N VAL A 141 -17.20 -7.78 0.87
CA VAL A 141 -18.47 -7.80 1.59
C VAL A 141 -19.61 -7.80 0.58
N GLN A 142 -20.62 -8.64 0.84
CA GLN A 142 -21.89 -8.65 0.13
C GLN A 142 -23.03 -8.59 1.15
N GLY A 143 -23.80 -7.48 1.16
CA GLY A 143 -24.79 -7.23 2.19
C GLY A 143 -24.13 -7.10 3.56
N ASN A 144 -24.41 -8.06 4.45
CA ASN A 144 -23.82 -8.18 5.79
C ASN A 144 -22.83 -9.36 5.90
N ARG A 145 -22.44 -9.99 4.79
CA ARG A 145 -21.52 -11.13 4.80
C ARG A 145 -20.15 -10.72 4.31
N PHE A 146 -19.14 -10.97 5.14
CA PHE A 146 -17.75 -10.99 4.69
C PHE A 146 -17.49 -12.29 3.95
N VAL A 147 -16.85 -12.19 2.79
CA VAL A 147 -16.55 -13.29 1.88
C VAL A 147 -15.07 -13.26 1.54
N ARG A 148 -14.42 -14.42 1.70
CA ARG A 148 -13.06 -14.66 1.23
C ARG A 148 -13.09 -15.75 0.16
N LEU A 149 -12.50 -15.46 -0.99
CA LEU A 149 -12.24 -16.45 -2.03
C LEU A 149 -10.73 -16.68 -2.07
N THR A 150 -10.26 -17.92 -2.16
CA THR A 150 -8.82 -18.18 -2.32
C THR A 150 -8.55 -19.34 -3.24
N THR A 151 -7.56 -19.16 -4.09
CA THR A 151 -6.99 -20.18 -4.96
C THR A 151 -5.54 -20.42 -4.55
N PHE A 152 -5.06 -21.64 -4.76
CA PHE A 152 -3.65 -22.03 -4.66
C PHE A 152 -3.10 -22.60 -5.99
N ASP A 153 -3.90 -22.54 -7.07
CA ASP A 153 -3.57 -23.08 -8.40
C ASP A 153 -3.82 -22.06 -9.53
N GLY A 154 -3.73 -20.77 -9.19
CA GLY A 154 -3.88 -19.65 -10.10
C GLY A 154 -5.28 -19.47 -10.68
N GLY A 155 -6.31 -19.83 -9.92
CA GLY A 155 -7.71 -19.53 -10.19
C GLY A 155 -8.50 -20.69 -10.79
N ARG A 156 -7.93 -21.91 -10.83
CA ARG A 156 -8.61 -23.10 -11.36
C ARG A 156 -9.59 -23.67 -10.34
N ARG A 157 -9.22 -23.65 -9.06
CA ARG A 157 -10.06 -24.09 -7.93
C ARG A 157 -10.08 -23.03 -6.85
N TRP A 158 -11.25 -22.85 -6.26
CA TRP A 158 -11.48 -21.83 -5.24
C TRP A 158 -12.00 -22.45 -3.95
N GLN A 159 -11.38 -22.04 -2.84
CA GLN A 159 -11.94 -22.17 -1.50
C GLN A 159 -12.74 -20.92 -1.19
N VAL A 160 -13.97 -21.11 -0.69
CA VAL A 160 -14.86 -20.02 -0.30
C VAL A 160 -15.11 -20.11 1.18
N ALA A 161 -14.80 -19.03 1.89
CA ALA A 161 -15.15 -18.86 3.28
C ALA A 161 -16.04 -17.62 3.42
N SER A 162 -17.00 -17.67 4.34
CA SER A 162 -17.84 -16.52 4.64
C SER A 162 -18.17 -16.45 6.11
N SER A 163 -18.35 -15.24 6.62
CA SER A 163 -18.78 -15.00 7.99
C SER A 163 -19.79 -13.85 8.02
N GLU A 164 -20.78 -13.96 8.90
CA GLU A 164 -21.72 -12.87 9.15
C GLU A 164 -21.01 -11.72 9.88
N LEU A 165 -21.28 -10.51 9.44
CA LEU A 165 -20.83 -9.29 10.11
C LEU A 165 -21.89 -8.84 11.11
N PRO A 166 -21.50 -8.11 12.17
CA PRO A 166 -22.44 -7.67 13.21
C PRO A 166 -23.63 -6.89 12.62
N HIS A 167 -23.37 -6.07 11.60
CA HIS A 167 -24.36 -5.26 10.91
C HIS A 167 -23.98 -5.09 9.43
N GLY A 168 -24.93 -4.63 8.61
CA GLY A 168 -24.67 -4.28 7.21
C GLY A 168 -23.91 -2.95 7.03
N GLY A 169 -23.38 -2.76 5.82
CA GLY A 169 -22.74 -1.52 5.38
C GLY A 169 -21.21 -1.48 5.52
N TYR A 170 -20.62 -2.54 6.08
CA TYR A 170 -19.17 -2.75 6.03
C TYR A 170 -18.69 -2.98 4.59
N ARG A 171 -17.44 -2.61 4.35
CA ARG A 171 -16.67 -2.85 3.12
C ARG A 171 -15.23 -3.16 3.51
N VAL A 172 -14.53 -3.94 2.70
CA VAL A 172 -13.09 -4.14 2.88
C VAL A 172 -12.37 -2.89 2.40
N THR A 173 -11.54 -2.29 3.24
CA THR A 173 -10.80 -1.06 2.88
C THR A 173 -9.30 -1.24 2.81
N SER A 174 -8.74 -2.24 3.50
CA SER A 174 -7.31 -2.54 3.46
C SER A 174 -7.10 -4.01 3.76
N VAL A 175 -6.12 -4.63 3.10
CA VAL A 175 -5.77 -6.05 3.25
C VAL A 175 -4.27 -6.19 3.29
N SER A 176 -3.76 -6.93 4.27
CA SER A 176 -2.40 -7.43 4.27
C SER A 176 -2.38 -8.94 4.41
N GLN A 177 -1.78 -9.63 3.45
CA GLN A 177 -1.68 -11.08 3.44
C GLN A 177 -0.21 -11.50 3.28
N PRO A 178 0.55 -11.64 4.38
CA PRO A 178 1.96 -12.03 4.33
C PRO A 178 2.16 -13.52 4.02
N THR A 179 1.12 -14.35 4.12
CA THR A 179 1.22 -15.79 3.87
C THR A 179 0.05 -16.31 3.04
N ARG A 180 0.17 -17.56 2.57
CA ARG A 180 -0.90 -18.21 1.79
C ARG A 180 -2.22 -18.37 2.56
N LYS A 181 -2.19 -18.41 3.89
CA LYS A 181 -3.36 -18.76 4.73
C LYS A 181 -3.82 -17.68 5.69
N ASP A 182 -2.95 -16.77 6.09
CA ASP A 182 -3.24 -15.76 7.11
C ASP A 182 -3.20 -14.36 6.52
N ALA A 183 -4.18 -13.54 6.88
CA ALA A 183 -4.29 -12.16 6.49
C ALA A 183 -4.87 -11.29 7.61
N TRP A 184 -4.64 -9.99 7.50
CA TRP A 184 -5.25 -8.95 8.29
C TRP A 184 -6.09 -8.07 7.36
N VAL A 185 -7.35 -7.88 7.73
CA VAL A 185 -8.34 -7.23 6.89
C VAL A 185 -8.97 -6.11 7.70
N VAL A 186 -9.03 -4.92 7.11
CA VAL A 186 -9.77 -3.78 7.66
C VAL A 186 -11.16 -3.76 7.04
N LEU A 187 -12.17 -3.73 7.90
CA LEU A 187 -13.57 -3.52 7.52
C LEU A 187 -14.01 -2.14 8.03
N ASP A 188 -14.45 -1.27 7.14
CA ASP A 188 -14.97 0.05 7.49
C ASP A 188 -16.42 0.20 7.03
N ALA A 189 -17.18 1.01 7.74
CA ALA A 189 -18.56 1.37 7.43
C ALA A 189 -18.76 2.87 7.66
N PRO A 190 -19.68 3.53 6.94
CA PRO A 190 -20.02 4.91 7.20
C PRO A 190 -20.32 5.15 8.69
N ALA A 191 -19.71 6.19 9.26
CA ALA A 191 -19.94 6.58 10.64
C ALA A 191 -21.41 6.98 10.82
N LEU A 192 -22.20 6.11 11.43
CA LEU A 192 -23.55 6.41 11.90
C LEU A 192 -23.50 6.56 13.42
N ALA A 193 -24.34 7.44 13.97
CA ALA A 193 -24.40 7.70 15.41
C ALA A 193 -24.50 6.39 16.21
N GLY A 194 -23.55 6.17 17.12
CA GLY A 194 -23.47 5.00 17.99
C GLY A 194 -22.75 3.78 17.42
N ARG A 195 -22.22 3.80 16.19
CA ARG A 195 -21.43 2.68 15.65
C ARG A 195 -19.97 2.72 16.08
N ALA A 196 -19.42 1.52 16.33
CA ALA A 196 -17.98 1.33 16.54
C ALA A 196 -17.20 1.76 15.28
N GLY A 197 -15.95 2.19 15.46
CA GLY A 197 -15.06 2.52 14.35
C GLY A 197 -14.70 1.31 13.48
N PRO A 198 -13.76 1.48 12.53
CA PRO A 198 -13.27 0.41 11.68
C PRO A 198 -12.91 -0.84 12.49
N LEU A 199 -13.07 -2.02 11.89
CA LEU A 199 -12.67 -3.29 12.47
C LEU A 199 -11.37 -3.77 11.82
N LEU A 200 -10.41 -4.21 12.63
CA LEU A 200 -9.29 -5.02 12.17
C LEU A 200 -9.61 -6.48 12.48
N CYS A 201 -9.56 -7.33 11.47
CA CYS A 201 -9.82 -8.76 11.60
C CYS A 201 -8.58 -9.54 11.15
N ARG A 202 -8.18 -10.53 11.94
CA ARG A 202 -7.27 -11.58 11.51
C ARG A 202 -8.08 -12.71 10.90
N VAL A 203 -7.75 -13.03 9.66
CA VAL A 203 -8.27 -14.17 8.92
C VAL A 203 -7.19 -15.24 8.93
N SER A 204 -7.49 -16.42 9.45
CA SER A 204 -6.52 -17.51 9.62
C SER A 204 -7.00 -18.81 8.98
N ASP A 205 -6.04 -19.69 8.69
CA ASP A 205 -6.27 -21.00 8.07
C ASP A 205 -7.16 -20.92 6.82
N ALA A 206 -6.75 -20.06 5.90
CA ALA A 206 -7.43 -19.82 4.63
C ALA A 206 -8.91 -19.38 4.79
N GLY A 207 -9.23 -18.65 5.85
CA GLY A 207 -10.58 -18.11 6.08
C GLY A 207 -11.46 -18.99 6.95
N ALA A 208 -10.99 -20.15 7.40
CA ALA A 208 -11.73 -20.99 8.34
C ALA A 208 -11.97 -20.29 9.69
N ARG A 209 -11.12 -19.31 10.05
CA ARG A 209 -11.28 -18.50 11.26
C ARG A 209 -11.16 -17.03 10.94
N VAL A 210 -12.11 -16.24 11.41
CA VAL A 210 -12.09 -14.78 11.38
C VAL A 210 -12.23 -14.30 12.80
N ALA A 211 -11.21 -13.61 13.31
CA ALA A 211 -11.20 -13.09 14.68
C ALA A 211 -10.91 -11.60 14.63
N GLN A 212 -11.65 -10.82 15.42
CA GLN A 212 -11.38 -9.40 15.56
C GLN A 212 -10.09 -9.19 16.37
N VAL A 213 -9.27 -8.24 15.91
CA VAL A 213 -8.01 -7.84 16.54
C VAL A 213 -8.23 -6.49 17.22
N LYS A 214 -7.77 -6.36 18.46
CA LYS A 214 -7.84 -5.10 19.20
C LYS A 214 -6.47 -4.43 19.21
N VAL A 215 -6.40 -3.20 18.69
CA VAL A 215 -5.20 -2.36 18.84
C VAL A 215 -5.18 -1.59 20.15
N ASP A 216 -6.34 -1.45 20.79
CA ASP A 216 -6.49 -0.91 22.14
C ASP A 216 -7.48 -1.81 22.91
N PRO A 217 -7.01 -2.61 23.90
CA PRO A 217 -7.87 -3.51 24.67
C PRO A 217 -8.95 -2.79 25.48
N SER A 218 -8.72 -1.53 25.86
CA SER A 218 -9.62 -0.73 26.68
C SER A 218 -10.77 -0.11 25.88
N ALA A 219 -10.61 0.00 24.57
CA ALA A 219 -11.57 0.60 23.68
C ALA A 219 -12.61 -0.42 23.15
N PRO A 220 -13.82 0.04 22.79
CA PRO A 220 -14.79 -0.80 22.12
C PRO A 220 -14.33 -1.17 20.70
N GLY A 221 -14.86 -2.27 20.18
CA GLY A 221 -14.49 -2.74 18.85
C GLY A 221 -12.99 -3.04 18.75
N SER A 222 -12.36 -2.63 17.65
CA SER A 222 -10.92 -2.85 17.42
C SER A 222 -10.05 -1.76 18.04
N GLY A 223 -10.65 -0.71 18.61
CA GLY A 223 -9.93 0.41 19.24
C GLY A 223 -9.61 1.59 18.33
N PHE A 224 -10.17 1.64 17.12
CA PHE A 224 -10.06 2.79 16.23
C PHE A 224 -11.20 3.80 16.44
N MET A 225 -10.90 5.08 16.18
CA MET A 225 -11.91 6.13 16.21
C MET A 225 -12.95 5.94 15.09
N PRO A 226 -14.24 6.18 15.34
CA PRO A 226 -15.25 6.22 14.28
C PRO A 226 -14.86 7.19 13.17
N GLY A 227 -14.89 6.72 11.92
CA GLY A 227 -14.51 7.51 10.75
C GLY A 227 -13.01 7.59 10.46
N ALA A 228 -12.15 6.98 11.27
CA ALA A 228 -10.73 6.87 10.96
C ALA A 228 -10.50 6.09 9.65
N GLU A 229 -9.49 6.49 8.89
CA GLU A 229 -9.00 5.74 7.75
C GLU A 229 -7.83 4.87 8.20
N ILE A 230 -7.89 3.57 7.90
CA ILE A 230 -6.95 2.58 8.41
C ILE A 230 -6.28 1.85 7.25
N GLU A 231 -4.95 1.82 7.28
CA GLU A 231 -4.14 1.01 6.38
C GLU A 231 -3.28 0.01 7.16
N VAL A 232 -3.21 -1.23 6.67
CA VAL A 232 -2.50 -2.32 7.35
C VAL A 232 -1.45 -2.96 6.45
N SER A 233 -0.29 -3.27 7.03
CA SER A 233 0.74 -4.08 6.38
C SER A 233 1.48 -4.93 7.40
N PHE A 234 1.50 -6.23 7.18
CA PHE A 234 2.24 -7.22 7.93
C PHE A 234 3.39 -7.71 7.07
N ALA A 235 4.62 -7.61 7.59
CA ALA A 235 5.81 -8.15 6.93
C ALA A 235 5.84 -9.68 7.03
N ASN A 236 5.34 -10.22 8.13
CA ASN A 236 5.23 -11.65 8.40
C ASN A 236 4.09 -11.91 9.41
N LEU A 237 3.98 -13.14 9.94
CA LEU A 237 2.91 -13.49 10.90
C LEU A 237 3.03 -12.84 12.28
N ARG A 238 4.18 -12.23 12.59
CA ARG A 238 4.51 -11.62 13.88
C ARG A 238 4.57 -10.10 13.78
N ASP A 239 5.31 -9.59 12.79
CA ASP A 239 5.58 -8.16 12.66
C ASP A 239 4.53 -7.49 11.76
N GLY A 240 3.82 -6.54 12.35
CA GLY A 240 2.71 -5.85 11.69
C GLY A 240 2.60 -4.38 12.06
N TYR A 241 2.09 -3.62 11.10
CA TYR A 241 1.97 -2.18 11.17
C TYR A 241 0.56 -1.77 10.74
N VAL A 242 -0.07 -0.93 11.56
CA VAL A 242 -1.40 -0.38 11.28
C VAL A 242 -1.31 1.12 11.45
N TYR A 243 -1.74 1.87 10.44
CA TYR A 243 -1.75 3.33 10.46
C TYR A 243 -3.19 3.83 10.44
N ALA A 244 -3.50 4.76 11.33
CA ALA A 244 -4.81 5.36 11.46
C ALA A 244 -4.75 6.87 11.27
N ALA A 245 -5.40 7.37 10.22
CA ALA A 245 -5.68 8.79 10.05
C ALA A 245 -7.03 9.11 10.70
N ASN A 246 -6.99 9.76 11.86
CA ASN A 246 -8.18 10.06 12.65
C ASN A 246 -8.94 11.26 12.08
N PRO A 247 -10.26 11.36 12.32
CA PRO A 247 -11.07 12.50 11.86
C PRO A 247 -10.59 13.88 12.37
N ASP A 248 -9.89 13.92 13.50
CA ASP A 248 -9.32 15.15 14.07
C ASP A 248 -8.09 15.67 13.28
N GLY A 249 -7.55 14.83 12.39
CA GLY A 249 -6.39 15.10 11.55
C GLY A 249 -5.07 14.57 12.12
N LYS A 250 -5.10 13.76 13.19
CA LYS A 250 -3.89 13.11 13.73
C LYS A 250 -3.61 11.79 13.03
N LEU A 251 -2.32 11.49 12.83
CA LEU A 251 -1.85 10.19 12.37
C LEU A 251 -1.33 9.39 13.58
N VAL A 252 -1.79 8.14 13.70
CA VAL A 252 -1.35 7.22 14.75
C VAL A 252 -0.84 5.94 14.08
N ALA A 253 0.35 5.48 14.50
CA ALA A 253 0.89 4.18 14.16
C ALA A 253 0.65 3.20 15.31
N TYR A 254 0.29 1.97 14.97
CA TYR A 254 0.23 0.83 15.86
C TYR A 254 1.14 -0.25 15.32
N GLN A 255 1.99 -0.80 16.17
CA GLN A 255 2.94 -1.84 15.79
C GLN A 255 2.77 -3.06 16.67
N THR A 256 2.81 -4.25 16.06
CA THR A 256 2.87 -5.52 16.76
C THR A 256 4.12 -6.30 16.37
N ARG A 257 4.64 -7.10 17.31
CA ARG A 257 5.75 -8.06 17.13
C ARG A 257 5.33 -9.51 17.47
N ASP A 258 4.03 -9.72 17.65
CA ASP A 258 3.41 -10.96 18.09
C ASP A 258 2.12 -11.31 17.33
N GLY A 259 1.95 -10.76 16.12
CA GLY A 259 0.85 -11.13 15.23
C GLY A 259 -0.48 -10.48 15.60
N GLY A 260 -0.41 -9.32 16.25
CA GLY A 260 -1.54 -8.51 16.66
C GLY A 260 -2.14 -8.90 18.00
N VAL A 261 -1.38 -9.56 18.88
CA VAL A 261 -1.83 -9.82 20.26
C VAL A 261 -1.62 -8.56 21.10
N HIS A 262 -0.49 -7.88 20.94
CA HIS A 262 -0.20 -6.59 21.55
C HIS A 262 0.21 -5.57 20.49
N PHE A 263 -0.18 -4.32 20.72
CA PHE A 263 0.20 -3.20 19.89
C PHE A 263 0.88 -2.09 20.71
N GLU A 264 2.04 -1.64 20.26
CA GLU A 264 2.62 -0.37 20.68
C GLU A 264 1.98 0.75 19.87
N ARG A 265 1.47 1.77 20.56
CA ARG A 265 0.80 2.93 19.95
C ARG A 265 1.71 4.14 19.95
N ARG A 266 1.81 4.82 18.80
CA ARG A 266 2.62 6.03 18.63
C ARG A 266 1.92 7.08 17.80
N ALA A 267 1.95 8.33 18.24
CA ALA A 267 1.49 9.45 17.42
C ALA A 267 2.58 9.87 16.43
N LEU A 268 2.20 10.07 15.16
CA LEU A 268 3.09 10.61 14.14
C LEU A 268 2.71 12.07 13.87
N SER A 269 3.69 12.96 14.02
CA SER A 269 3.52 14.39 13.79
C SER A 269 3.75 14.76 12.33
N ALA A 270 3.12 15.85 11.88
CA ALA A 270 3.46 16.48 10.62
C ALA A 270 4.96 16.87 10.61
N PRO A 271 5.69 16.67 9.50
CA PRO A 271 7.06 17.14 9.36
C PRO A 271 7.19 18.64 9.61
N ALA A 272 8.35 19.09 10.11
CA ALA A 272 8.58 20.49 10.49
C ALA A 272 8.21 21.54 9.43
N PRO A 273 8.46 21.34 8.11
CA PRO A 273 8.07 22.32 7.08
C PRO A 273 6.56 22.57 6.96
N ILE A 274 5.73 21.65 7.49
CA ILE A 274 4.27 21.73 7.49
C ILE A 274 3.71 21.48 8.89
N ALA A 275 4.41 21.96 9.92
CA ALA A 275 3.99 21.80 11.31
C ALA A 275 2.52 22.23 11.52
N GLY A 276 1.77 21.42 12.25
CA GLY A 276 0.33 21.64 12.48
C GLY A 276 -0.59 21.24 11.32
N ALA A 277 -0.04 20.77 10.19
CA ALA A 277 -0.85 20.15 9.14
C ALA A 277 -1.63 18.95 9.69
N LYS A 278 -2.76 18.66 9.05
CA LYS A 278 -3.63 17.53 9.40
C LYS A 278 -3.56 16.46 8.32
N VAL A 279 -3.41 15.20 8.69
CA VAL A 279 -3.53 14.10 7.73
C VAL A 279 -4.98 14.06 7.20
N SER A 280 -5.13 13.77 5.91
CA SER A 280 -6.43 13.68 5.24
C SER A 280 -6.63 12.39 4.44
N HIS A 281 -5.55 11.68 4.11
CA HIS A 281 -5.62 10.41 3.39
C HIS A 281 -4.36 9.58 3.62
N LEU A 282 -4.49 8.26 3.63
CA LEU A 282 -3.41 7.29 3.71
C LEU A 282 -3.37 6.47 2.42
N PHE A 283 -2.20 5.90 2.14
CA PHE A 283 -2.03 4.93 1.06
C PHE A 283 -1.39 3.65 1.60
N PRO A 284 -1.62 2.50 0.94
CA PRO A 284 -1.14 1.21 1.41
C PRO A 284 0.37 1.20 1.74
N PRO A 285 0.77 0.76 2.95
CA PRO A 285 2.17 0.67 3.35
C PRO A 285 2.88 -0.51 2.71
N ARG A 286 4.13 -0.29 2.31
CA ARG A 286 5.03 -1.36 1.91
C ARG A 286 5.95 -1.73 3.07
N ALA A 287 5.74 -2.91 3.63
CA ALA A 287 6.58 -3.49 4.67
C ALA A 287 7.52 -4.56 4.09
N LEU A 288 8.74 -4.61 4.61
CA LEU A 288 9.71 -5.68 4.38
C LEU A 288 10.55 -5.81 5.65
N GLU A 289 10.47 -6.96 6.30
CA GLU A 289 11.12 -7.20 7.60
C GLU A 289 10.75 -6.11 8.63
N GLN A 290 11.72 -5.34 9.10
CA GLN A 290 11.56 -4.24 10.07
C GLN A 290 11.39 -2.87 9.39
N GLU A 291 11.42 -2.81 8.07
CA GLU A 291 11.32 -1.56 7.32
C GLU A 291 9.90 -1.37 6.78
N VAL A 292 9.39 -0.15 6.88
CA VAL A 292 8.09 0.22 6.30
C VAL A 292 8.17 1.60 5.69
N THR A 293 7.59 1.75 4.51
CA THR A 293 7.40 3.05 3.85
C THR A 293 5.96 3.20 3.37
N PHE A 294 5.39 4.38 3.55
CA PHE A 294 4.05 4.70 3.06
C PHE A 294 3.89 6.18 2.75
N ALA A 295 2.98 6.49 1.83
CA ALA A 295 2.62 7.85 1.50
C ALA A 295 1.33 8.27 2.23
N SER A 296 1.16 9.57 2.41
CA SER A 296 -0.04 10.18 2.99
C SER A 296 -0.26 11.58 2.42
N ILE A 297 -1.51 12.05 2.42
CA ILE A 297 -1.85 13.43 2.08
C ILE A 297 -2.13 14.20 3.37
N TRP A 298 -1.49 15.36 3.49
CA TRP A 298 -1.68 16.30 4.58
C TRP A 298 -2.26 17.61 4.06
N ARG A 299 -2.96 18.35 4.93
CA ARG A 299 -3.54 19.65 4.61
C ARG A 299 -3.13 20.72 5.61
N THR A 300 -2.76 21.88 5.11
CA THR A 300 -2.62 23.13 5.87
C THR A 300 -3.77 24.06 5.49
N LYS A 301 -4.26 24.85 6.45
CA LYS A 301 -5.31 25.85 6.22
C LYS A 301 -4.75 27.22 6.55
N SER A 302 -4.87 28.16 5.62
CA SER A 302 -4.52 29.57 5.80
C SER A 302 -5.66 30.45 5.29
N ALA A 303 -5.49 31.78 5.40
CA ALA A 303 -6.43 32.73 4.81
C ALA A 303 -6.56 32.58 3.28
N ALA A 304 -5.50 32.09 2.61
CA ALA A 304 -5.47 31.87 1.16
C ALA A 304 -6.15 30.56 0.71
N GLY A 305 -6.58 29.72 1.65
CA GLY A 305 -7.28 28.46 1.36
C GLY A 305 -6.64 27.23 1.98
N VAL A 306 -6.93 26.07 1.40
CA VAL A 306 -6.37 24.78 1.81
C VAL A 306 -5.26 24.38 0.86
N ARG A 307 -4.08 24.06 1.40
CA ARG A 307 -2.96 23.49 0.62
C ARG A 307 -2.77 22.04 1.00
N HIS A 308 -2.59 21.20 -0.01
CA HIS A 308 -2.27 19.79 0.17
C HIS A 308 -0.75 19.55 0.08
N HIS A 309 -0.29 18.56 0.81
CA HIS A 309 1.09 18.10 0.83
C HIS A 309 1.14 16.59 0.75
N VAL A 310 2.12 16.05 0.02
CA VAL A 310 2.42 14.62 0.06
C VAL A 310 3.51 14.42 1.11
N VAL A 311 3.30 13.50 2.04
CA VAL A 311 4.33 13.11 3.01
C VAL A 311 4.60 11.62 2.87
N VAL A 312 5.87 11.27 2.68
CA VAL A 312 6.34 9.88 2.74
C VAL A 312 6.94 9.64 4.11
N PHE A 313 6.37 8.70 4.84
CA PHE A 313 6.90 8.24 6.12
C PHE A 313 7.68 6.95 5.94
N ARG A 314 8.73 6.79 6.74
CA ARG A 314 9.50 5.56 6.84
C ARG A 314 9.89 5.22 8.27
N THR A 315 10.07 3.93 8.53
CA THR A 315 10.78 3.39 9.69
C THR A 315 11.78 2.34 9.21
N ARG A 316 12.93 2.23 9.88
CA ARG A 316 13.97 1.21 9.61
C ARG A 316 14.23 0.28 10.80
N ASP A 317 13.62 0.58 11.93
CA ASP A 317 13.85 -0.05 13.22
C ASP A 317 12.58 -0.73 13.73
N GLY A 318 11.74 -1.16 12.79
CA GLY A 318 10.46 -1.76 13.09
C GLY A 318 9.63 -0.87 13.96
N GLY A 319 9.29 0.33 13.52
CA GLY A 319 8.36 1.25 14.22
C GLY A 319 8.91 1.95 15.46
N ASP A 320 10.12 1.61 15.92
CA ASP A 320 10.75 2.25 17.08
C ASP A 320 11.08 3.73 16.84
N SER A 321 11.19 4.14 15.58
CA SER A 321 11.20 5.55 15.16
C SER A 321 10.64 5.73 13.75
N TYR A 322 10.18 6.95 13.46
CA TYR A 322 9.65 7.32 12.14
C TYR A 322 10.28 8.62 11.66
N ALA A 323 10.64 8.64 10.37
CA ALA A 323 11.01 9.85 9.65
C ALA A 323 9.94 10.17 8.61
N GLY A 324 9.42 11.40 8.61
CA GLY A 324 8.48 11.89 7.60
C GLY A 324 9.15 12.96 6.73
N GLN A 325 9.07 12.79 5.41
CA GLN A 325 9.60 13.73 4.42
C GLN A 325 8.46 14.34 3.62
N VAL A 326 8.45 15.68 3.49
CA VAL A 326 7.55 16.36 2.56
C VAL A 326 8.04 16.13 1.13
N CYS A 327 7.19 15.55 0.30
CA CYS A 327 7.46 15.14 -1.07
C CYS A 327 6.49 15.83 -2.05
N ASP A 328 6.28 17.13 -1.90
CA ASP A 328 5.34 17.92 -2.73
C ASP A 328 5.65 17.86 -4.24
N VAL A 329 6.84 17.40 -4.63
CA VAL A 329 7.18 17.04 -6.02
C VAL A 329 6.23 15.98 -6.60
N LEU A 330 5.58 15.17 -5.77
CA LEU A 330 4.58 14.16 -6.15
C LEU A 330 3.14 14.69 -6.21
N LEU A 331 2.89 15.98 -5.91
CA LEU A 331 1.55 16.54 -6.05
C LEU A 331 1.09 16.44 -7.51
N GLY A 332 -0.07 15.82 -7.73
CA GLY A 332 -0.61 15.54 -9.07
C GLY A 332 -0.04 14.28 -9.74
N ALA A 333 0.92 13.60 -9.11
CA ALA A 333 1.40 12.31 -9.59
C ALA A 333 0.34 11.21 -9.39
N ARG A 334 0.47 10.12 -10.15
CA ARG A 334 -0.37 8.91 -10.02
C ARG A 334 0.48 7.65 -10.14
N ALA A 335 0.11 6.64 -9.38
CA ALA A 335 0.62 5.29 -9.49
C ALA A 335 -0.48 4.23 -9.66
N ASN A 336 -1.73 4.51 -9.29
CA ASN A 336 -2.84 3.56 -9.44
C ASN A 336 -4.21 4.23 -9.56
N ALA A 337 -5.23 3.40 -9.80
CA ALA A 337 -6.64 3.75 -9.96
C ALA A 337 -7.29 4.35 -8.70
N GLU A 338 -6.79 3.98 -7.51
CA GLU A 338 -7.18 4.55 -6.22
C GLU A 338 -6.60 5.96 -6.00
N GLY A 339 -5.68 6.37 -6.86
CA GLY A 339 -5.13 7.71 -6.88
C GLY A 339 -3.91 7.91 -6.01
N ALA A 340 -3.21 6.84 -5.63
CA ALA A 340 -1.94 6.93 -4.92
C ALA A 340 -0.93 7.79 -5.71
N PRO A 341 -0.21 8.71 -5.04
CA PRO A 341 0.77 9.57 -5.69
C PRO A 341 2.02 8.80 -6.11
N CYS A 342 2.28 7.67 -5.47
CA CYS A 342 3.39 6.77 -5.75
C CYS A 342 3.05 5.34 -5.30
N ALA A 343 3.78 4.36 -5.84
CA ALA A 343 3.75 2.97 -5.40
C ALA A 343 5.16 2.52 -5.00
N PHE A 344 5.25 1.74 -3.92
CA PHE A 344 6.51 1.21 -3.40
C PHE A 344 6.60 -0.31 -3.61
N VAL A 345 7.62 -0.77 -4.34
CA VAL A 345 7.91 -2.20 -4.56
C VAL A 345 8.64 -2.80 -3.37
N THR A 346 9.45 -1.99 -2.70
CA THR A 346 10.09 -2.26 -1.41
C THR A 346 10.02 -0.97 -0.59
N PRO A 347 10.35 -0.98 0.70
CA PRO A 347 10.41 0.25 1.48
C PRO A 347 11.31 1.33 0.86
N ASP A 348 12.36 0.96 0.12
CA ASP A 348 13.29 1.94 -0.47
C ASP A 348 12.99 2.30 -1.93
N TYR A 349 12.39 1.39 -2.71
CA TYR A 349 12.13 1.59 -4.14
C TYR A 349 10.67 1.95 -4.41
N GLY A 350 10.47 3.12 -5.00
CA GLY A 350 9.14 3.61 -5.37
C GLY A 350 9.11 4.29 -6.73
N TYR A 351 7.92 4.32 -7.31
CA TYR A 351 7.65 4.82 -8.66
C TYR A 351 6.38 5.68 -8.67
N ALA A 352 6.35 6.65 -9.58
CA ALA A 352 5.19 7.48 -9.83
C ALA A 352 5.20 7.98 -11.29
N ILE A 353 4.05 8.36 -11.82
CA ILE A 353 3.98 9.11 -13.09
C ILE A 353 3.51 10.53 -12.79
N LYS A 354 4.25 11.53 -13.27
CA LYS A 354 3.91 12.95 -13.15
C LYS A 354 4.36 13.71 -14.38
N ASP A 355 3.53 14.62 -14.88
CA ASP A 355 3.81 15.45 -16.05
C ASP A 355 4.31 14.60 -17.25
N GLY A 356 3.61 13.49 -17.53
CA GLY A 356 3.93 12.54 -18.60
C GLY A 356 5.20 11.71 -18.38
N ARG A 357 5.86 11.83 -17.22
CA ARG A 357 7.17 11.22 -16.96
C ARG A 357 7.14 10.24 -15.81
N LEU A 358 7.99 9.22 -15.93
CA LEU A 358 8.30 8.34 -14.81
C LEU A 358 9.15 9.09 -13.78
N MET A 359 8.76 8.99 -12.53
CA MET A 359 9.57 9.37 -11.38
C MET A 359 9.93 8.10 -10.61
N ARG A 360 11.14 8.06 -10.07
CA ARG A 360 11.59 6.95 -9.21
C ARG A 360 12.36 7.43 -8.00
N THR A 361 12.31 6.65 -6.94
CA THR A 361 13.14 6.80 -5.74
C THR A 361 13.81 5.47 -5.41
N SER A 362 14.97 5.54 -4.76
CA SER A 362 15.67 4.39 -4.16
C SER A 362 16.09 4.67 -2.72
N ASP A 363 15.51 5.71 -2.10
CA ASP A 363 15.88 6.19 -0.77
C ASP A 363 14.62 6.50 0.06
N SER A 364 13.59 5.67 -0.13
CA SER A 364 12.31 5.76 0.56
C SER A 364 11.61 7.11 0.34
N GLY A 365 11.75 7.68 -0.86
CA GLY A 365 11.12 8.95 -1.24
C GLY A 365 11.82 10.21 -0.74
N THR A 366 13.03 10.09 -0.19
CA THR A 366 13.85 11.25 0.22
C THR A 366 14.18 12.11 -1.00
N THR A 367 14.55 11.45 -2.10
CA THR A 367 14.74 12.07 -3.41
C THR A 367 13.92 11.34 -4.47
N TRP A 368 13.45 12.10 -5.45
CA TRP A 368 12.72 11.58 -6.60
C TRP A 368 13.41 12.05 -7.87
N LEU A 369 13.84 11.09 -8.69
CA LEU A 369 14.46 11.34 -9.98
C LEU A 369 13.41 11.20 -11.07
N THR A 370 13.31 12.24 -11.89
CA THR A 370 12.53 12.19 -13.13
C THR A 370 13.34 11.46 -14.20
N VAL A 371 12.75 10.41 -14.76
CA VAL A 371 13.32 9.60 -15.83
C VAL A 371 12.72 10.06 -17.15
N HIS A 372 13.58 10.47 -18.09
CA HIS A 372 13.15 10.78 -19.43
C HIS A 372 12.99 9.50 -20.25
N SER A 373 11.78 9.27 -20.76
CA SER A 373 11.46 8.15 -21.64
C SER A 373 10.58 8.66 -22.77
N THR A 374 11.21 8.98 -23.91
CA THR A 374 10.48 9.49 -25.09
C THR A 374 9.32 8.58 -25.48
N THR A 375 9.51 7.26 -25.38
CA THR A 375 8.46 6.28 -25.69
C THR A 375 7.32 6.31 -24.67
N LEU A 376 7.60 6.42 -23.37
CA LEU A 376 6.54 6.48 -22.36
C LEU A 376 5.75 7.78 -22.49
N GLU A 377 6.45 8.90 -22.69
CA GLU A 377 5.86 10.22 -22.89
C GLU A 377 4.86 10.18 -24.07
N GLN A 378 5.27 9.65 -25.22
CA GLN A 378 4.39 9.47 -26.39
C GLN A 378 3.16 8.59 -26.12
N TRP A 379 3.33 7.49 -25.37
CA TRP A 379 2.20 6.65 -25.01
C TRP A 379 1.23 7.37 -24.07
N LEU A 380 1.73 8.15 -23.12
CA LEU A 380 0.91 8.92 -22.19
C LEU A 380 0.18 10.10 -22.85
N ASP A 381 0.62 10.57 -24.02
CA ASP A 381 -0.16 11.52 -24.83
C ASP A 381 -1.46 10.90 -25.36
N THR A 382 -1.38 9.64 -25.77
CA THR A 382 -2.54 8.89 -26.29
C THR A 382 -3.37 8.29 -25.15
N TYR A 383 -2.70 7.87 -24.07
CA TYR A 383 -3.27 7.21 -22.90
C TYR A 383 -2.95 7.99 -21.61
N PRO A 384 -3.52 9.20 -21.41
CA PRO A 384 -3.11 10.09 -20.31
C PRO A 384 -3.59 9.63 -18.93
N CYS A 385 -4.32 8.53 -18.86
CA CYS A 385 -4.96 8.05 -17.63
C CYS A 385 -4.14 6.89 -17.07
N VAL A 386 -3.25 7.13 -16.11
CA VAL A 386 -2.47 6.07 -15.46
C VAL A 386 -3.39 5.32 -14.50
N LEU A 387 -3.58 4.02 -14.76
CA LEU A 387 -4.45 3.14 -13.98
C LEU A 387 -3.67 2.27 -13.01
N ASP A 388 -2.46 1.86 -13.39
CA ASP A 388 -1.59 1.08 -12.51
C ASP A 388 -0.13 1.19 -12.92
N VAL A 389 0.77 1.12 -11.94
CA VAL A 389 2.22 1.11 -12.11
C VAL A 389 2.74 -0.03 -11.25
N ASP A 390 3.21 -1.09 -11.90
CA ASP A 390 3.68 -2.30 -11.26
C ASP A 390 5.12 -2.60 -11.67
N TYR A 391 5.99 -2.86 -10.69
CA TYR A 391 7.39 -3.14 -10.95
C TYR A 391 7.80 -4.42 -10.22
N VAL A 392 8.36 -5.35 -11.00
CA VAL A 392 8.85 -6.65 -10.53
C VAL A 392 10.29 -6.52 -10.01
N SER A 393 11.07 -5.66 -10.64
CA SER A 393 12.45 -5.38 -10.28
C SER A 393 12.81 -3.94 -10.62
N TYR A 394 14.06 -3.55 -10.32
CA TYR A 394 14.57 -2.22 -10.67
C TYR A 394 14.66 -1.93 -12.18
N THR A 395 14.53 -2.95 -13.04
CA THR A 395 14.61 -2.83 -14.51
C THR A 395 13.35 -3.26 -15.23
N GLN A 396 12.47 -3.99 -14.56
CA GLN A 396 11.29 -4.59 -15.18
C GLN A 396 10.04 -4.02 -14.54
N GLY A 397 9.33 -3.21 -15.30
CA GLY A 397 8.10 -2.57 -14.87
C GLY A 397 7.05 -2.50 -15.96
N PHE A 398 5.84 -2.24 -15.52
CA PHE A 398 4.62 -2.22 -16.30
C PHE A 398 3.82 -0.96 -15.94
N VAL A 399 3.19 -0.38 -16.96
CA VAL A 399 2.25 0.73 -16.79
C VAL A 399 0.97 0.37 -17.53
N LEU A 400 -0.13 0.26 -16.79
CA LEU A 400 -1.47 0.17 -17.37
C LEU A 400 -2.02 1.58 -17.49
N ALA A 401 -2.36 1.98 -18.72
CA ALA A 401 -2.91 3.30 -18.99
C ALA A 401 -4.17 3.22 -19.86
N ALA A 402 -5.02 4.24 -19.77
CA ALA A 402 -6.23 4.39 -20.58
C ALA A 402 -6.26 5.71 -21.35
N ASN A 403 -6.99 5.70 -22.46
CA ASN A 403 -7.27 6.91 -23.22
C ASN A 403 -8.20 7.86 -22.45
N ALA A 404 -8.24 9.13 -22.86
CA ALA A 404 -9.04 10.15 -22.17
C ALA A 404 -10.56 9.85 -22.13
N SER A 405 -11.07 9.08 -23.09
CA SER A 405 -12.48 8.66 -23.14
C SER A 405 -12.78 7.43 -22.28
N LEU A 406 -11.76 6.78 -21.71
CA LEU A 406 -11.89 5.54 -20.94
C LEU A 406 -12.60 4.42 -21.71
N THR A 407 -12.23 4.25 -22.98
CA THR A 407 -12.74 3.19 -23.85
C THR A 407 -11.69 2.15 -24.24
N GLN A 408 -10.40 2.48 -24.09
CA GLN A 408 -9.28 1.61 -24.44
C GLN A 408 -8.20 1.68 -23.38
N THR A 409 -7.53 0.56 -23.14
CA THR A 409 -6.32 0.50 -22.32
C THR A 409 -5.12 -0.01 -23.11
N VAL A 410 -3.93 0.33 -22.63
CA VAL A 410 -2.65 -0.21 -23.09
C VAL A 410 -1.86 -0.68 -21.88
N LEU A 411 -1.29 -1.89 -21.97
CA LEU A 411 -0.28 -2.37 -21.03
C LEU A 411 1.09 -2.13 -21.65
N LEU A 412 1.85 -1.24 -21.06
CA LEU A 412 3.22 -0.94 -21.45
C LEU A 412 4.17 -1.72 -20.56
N ALA A 413 5.26 -2.22 -21.14
CA ALA A 413 6.35 -2.86 -20.40
C ALA A 413 7.68 -2.17 -20.73
N THR A 414 8.57 -2.13 -19.75
CA THR A 414 9.96 -1.70 -19.95
C THR A 414 10.67 -2.62 -20.97
N GLN A 415 11.42 -2.05 -21.91
CA GLN A 415 12.14 -2.76 -22.97
C GLN A 415 13.65 -2.50 -22.89
N GLY A 416 14.45 -3.54 -22.68
CA GLY A 416 15.92 -3.43 -22.67
C GLY A 416 16.44 -2.48 -21.59
N LEU A 417 17.08 -1.38 -22.00
CA LEU A 417 17.52 -0.32 -21.07
C LEU A 417 16.31 0.34 -20.39
N ARG A 418 16.45 0.63 -19.09
CA ARG A 418 15.41 0.89 -18.07
C ARG A 418 14.35 1.95 -18.39
N ASP A 419 14.53 2.70 -19.46
CA ASP A 419 13.81 3.94 -19.73
C ASP A 419 13.08 3.90 -21.09
N ARG A 420 12.88 2.72 -21.69
CA ARG A 420 12.02 2.56 -22.88
C ARG A 420 10.79 1.73 -22.55
N PHE A 421 9.64 2.14 -23.05
CA PHE A 421 8.36 1.47 -22.86
C PHE A 421 7.76 1.10 -24.21
N ALA A 422 7.26 -0.12 -24.32
CA ALA A 422 6.49 -0.55 -25.48
C ALA A 422 5.25 -1.32 -25.05
N PRO A 423 4.19 -1.35 -25.86
CA PRO A 423 3.04 -2.22 -25.60
C PRO A 423 3.48 -3.67 -25.53
N VAL A 424 2.91 -4.41 -24.59
CA VAL A 424 2.97 -5.87 -24.59
C VAL A 424 2.25 -6.39 -25.84
N ARG A 425 2.86 -7.30 -26.59
CA ARG A 425 2.38 -7.80 -27.89
C ARG A 425 2.44 -9.29 -28.01
#